data_AF-A0A1D2VIY2-F1
#
_entry.id   AF-A0A1D2VIY2-F1
#
_cell.length_a   1.000
_cell.length_b   1.000
_cell.length_c   1.000
_cell.angle_alpha   90.00
_cell.angle_beta   90.00
_cell.angle_gamma   90.00
#
_symmetry.space_group_name_H-M   'P 1'
#
loop_
_entity.id
_entity.type
_entity.pdbx_description
1 polymer ?
#
loop_
_entity_poly.entity_id
_entity_poly.type
_entity_poly.pdbx_seq_one_letter_code
_entity_poly.pdbx_strand_id
1 'polypeptide(L)'
;YNYSAVPTDSIEKLRNNLILLSNSLKKLKLDLIKSNNNYSLPDYNSLQNQYIVIVTQLSIISSILSENSHILKKTNVYPLPNSNPIKNEPLFNSLLRKKPLPEVEQWLKDSDSLIDNIINYNTNNSNNPSQIASLNNINNNKDDAFILWCFNELKKNVKNYKFFDDFTQQEHLSGQVEEIKK
;
A
#
# COMPACT_ATOMS: atom_id res chain seq x y z
N TYR A 1 -32.76 11.93 -15.72
CA TYR A 1 -31.42 11.32 -15.55
C TYR A 1 -31.60 9.95 -14.91
N ASN A 2 -31.15 8.87 -15.58
CA ASN A 2 -31.28 7.51 -15.04
C ASN A 2 -30.08 7.24 -14.11
N TYR A 3 -30.31 7.29 -12.80
CA TYR A 3 -29.28 7.10 -11.77
C TYR A 3 -28.98 5.63 -11.47
N SER A 4 -29.70 4.69 -12.08
CA SER A 4 -29.59 3.24 -11.81
C SER A 4 -28.27 2.62 -12.28
N ALA A 5 -27.47 3.35 -13.07
CA ALA A 5 -26.16 2.90 -13.54
C ALA A 5 -24.99 3.38 -12.67
N VAL A 6 -25.27 4.13 -11.59
CA VAL A 6 -24.23 4.58 -10.65
C VAL A 6 -24.02 3.47 -9.61
N PRO A 7 -22.80 2.91 -9.48
CA PRO A 7 -22.49 1.89 -8.48
C PRO A 7 -22.32 2.55 -7.12
N THR A 8 -23.45 2.74 -6.44
CA THR A 8 -23.54 3.39 -5.13
C THR A 8 -22.83 2.59 -4.04
N ASP A 9 -22.93 1.27 -4.08
CA ASP A 9 -22.48 0.40 -3.00
C ASP A 9 -20.96 0.38 -2.87
N SER A 10 -20.26 0.32 -4.01
CA SER A 10 -18.80 0.40 -4.07
C SER A 10 -18.28 1.75 -3.55
N ILE A 11 -18.96 2.84 -3.88
CA ILE A 11 -18.59 4.19 -3.46
C ILE A 11 -18.87 4.39 -1.96
N GLU A 12 -20.00 3.90 -1.45
CA GLU A 12 -20.32 3.95 -0.02
C GLU A 12 -19.34 3.10 0.81
N LYS A 13 -18.95 1.92 0.31
CA LYS A 13 -17.88 1.13 0.93
C LYS A 13 -16.57 1.92 1.01
N LEU A 14 -16.17 2.59 -0.07
CA LEU A 14 -14.98 3.45 -0.08
C LEU A 14 -15.11 4.61 0.93
N ARG A 15 -16.27 5.28 0.94
CA ARG A 15 -16.57 6.39 1.84
C ARG A 15 -16.42 5.99 3.31
N ASN A 16 -17.00 4.86 3.71
CA ASN A 16 -16.90 4.36 5.08
C ASN A 16 -15.45 4.12 5.50
N ASN A 17 -14.64 3.53 4.63
CA ASN A 17 -13.23 3.27 4.91
C ASN A 17 -12.39 4.58 4.98
N LEU A 18 -12.69 5.56 4.13
CA LEU A 18 -12.04 6.88 4.21
C LEU A 18 -12.40 7.63 5.49
N ILE A 19 -13.63 7.51 5.98
CA ILE A 19 -14.04 8.07 7.28
C ILE A 19 -13.27 7.40 8.42
N LEU A 20 -13.14 6.07 8.39
CA LEU A 20 -12.36 5.33 9.38
C LEU A 20 -10.89 5.76 9.39
N LEU A 21 -10.27 5.89 8.22
CA LEU A 21 -8.91 6.40 8.09
C LEU A 21 -8.76 7.84 8.61
N SER A 22 -9.70 8.72 8.24
CA SER A 22 -9.71 10.10 8.75
C SER A 22 -9.81 10.13 10.28
N ASN A 23 -10.63 9.27 10.88
CA ASN A 23 -10.78 9.20 12.33
C ASN A 23 -9.50 8.67 12.99
N SER A 24 -8.86 7.68 12.39
CA SER A 24 -7.55 7.17 12.82
C SER A 24 -6.47 8.26 12.80
N LEU A 25 -6.37 9.01 11.70
CA LEU A 25 -5.42 10.12 11.55
C LEU A 25 -5.70 11.27 12.53
N LYS A 26 -6.98 11.59 12.76
CA LYS A 26 -7.38 12.57 13.78
C LYS A 26 -6.94 12.13 15.18
N LYS A 27 -7.11 10.86 15.51
CA LYS A 27 -6.65 10.30 16.80
C LYS A 27 -5.13 10.44 16.95
N LEU A 28 -4.37 10.03 15.93
CA LEU A 28 -2.91 10.17 15.92
C LEU A 28 -2.49 11.63 16.10
N LYS A 29 -3.12 12.55 15.36
CA LYS A 29 -2.87 13.99 15.49
C LYS A 29 -3.14 14.48 16.92
N LEU A 30 -4.26 14.08 17.52
CA LEU A 30 -4.60 14.48 18.89
C LEU A 30 -3.57 13.96 19.90
N ASP A 31 -3.09 12.73 19.73
CA ASP A 31 -2.11 12.14 20.64
C ASP A 31 -0.73 12.80 20.50
N LEU A 32 -0.34 13.20 19.28
CA LEU A 32 0.86 14.00 19.04
C LEU A 32 0.74 15.42 19.63
N ILE A 33 -0.41 16.08 19.49
CA ILE A 33 -0.64 17.42 20.07
C ILE A 33 -0.59 17.37 21.60
N LYS A 34 -1.24 16.37 22.22
CA LYS A 34 -1.21 16.19 23.67
C LYS A 34 0.21 15.98 24.19
N SER A 35 1.01 15.21 23.46
CA SER A 35 2.42 15.00 23.78
C SER A 35 3.24 16.28 23.70
N ASN A 36 3.04 17.09 22.65
CA ASN A 36 3.75 18.36 22.47
C ASN A 36 3.45 19.36 23.60
N ASN A 37 2.20 19.39 24.08
CA ASN A 37 1.79 20.29 25.17
C ASN A 37 2.30 19.85 26.55
N ASN A 38 2.60 18.56 26.74
CA ASN A 38 3.00 17.99 28.03
C ASN A 38 4.51 17.65 28.11
N TYR A 39 5.33 18.10 27.14
CA TYR A 39 6.78 17.84 27.06
C TYR A 39 7.19 16.36 27.25
N SER A 40 6.27 15.44 26.98
CA SER A 40 6.49 14.00 27.11
C SER A 40 6.05 13.33 25.83
N LEU A 41 6.95 12.57 25.19
CA LEU A 41 6.63 11.83 23.97
C LEU A 41 5.46 10.86 24.27
N PRO A 42 4.56 10.61 23.29
CA PRO A 42 3.52 9.62 23.49
C PRO A 42 4.17 8.26 23.75
N ASP A 43 3.50 7.40 24.52
CA ASP A 43 3.94 6.01 24.66
C ASP A 43 4.14 5.38 23.27
N TYR A 44 5.33 4.88 23.00
CA TYR A 44 5.73 4.35 21.70
C TYR A 44 4.77 3.24 21.24
N ASN A 45 4.31 2.40 22.18
CA ASN A 45 3.35 1.34 21.90
C ASN A 45 2.02 1.90 21.37
N SER A 46 1.54 3.00 21.96
CA SER A 46 0.30 3.66 21.51
C SER A 46 0.45 4.21 20.09
N LEU A 47 1.59 4.83 19.78
CA LEU A 47 1.88 5.36 18.44
C LEU A 47 2.01 4.23 17.42
N GLN A 48 2.74 3.17 17.75
CA GLN A 48 2.93 2.01 16.90
C GLN A 48 1.59 1.33 16.59
N ASN A 49 0.73 1.13 17.60
CA ASN A 49 -0.59 0.55 17.41
C ASN A 49 -1.45 1.40 16.45
N GLN A 50 -1.43 2.73 16.59
CA GLN A 50 -2.17 3.61 15.68
C GLN A 50 -1.60 3.59 14.26
N TYR A 51 -0.28 3.54 14.13
CA TYR A 51 0.38 3.40 12.85
C TYR A 51 -0.01 2.10 12.13
N ILE A 52 -0.02 0.97 12.85
CA ILE A 52 -0.48 -0.33 12.30
C ILE A 52 -1.93 -0.23 11.82
N VAL A 53 -2.81 0.40 12.59
CA VAL A 53 -4.21 0.62 12.19
C VAL A 53 -4.30 1.46 10.91
N ILE A 54 -3.50 2.52 10.78
CA ILE A 54 -3.46 3.35 9.57
C ILE A 54 -2.98 2.54 8.36
N VAL A 55 -1.90 1.78 8.51
CA VAL A 55 -1.33 0.96 7.42
C VAL A 55 -2.32 -0.11 6.96
N THR A 56 -2.99 -0.79 7.90
CA THR A 56 -4.01 -1.79 7.56
C THR A 56 -5.20 -1.16 6.85
N GLN A 57 -5.69 0.00 7.31
CA GLN A 57 -6.75 0.74 6.64
C GLN A 57 -6.36 1.19 5.24
N LEU A 58 -5.12 1.65 5.04
CA LEU A 58 -4.60 2.05 3.73
C LEU A 58 -4.53 0.86 2.77
N SER A 59 -4.08 -0.31 3.25
CA SER A 59 -4.06 -1.55 2.48
C SER A 59 -5.47 -1.97 2.04
N ILE A 60 -6.46 -1.89 2.95
CA ILE A 60 -7.87 -2.18 2.64
C ILE A 60 -8.40 -1.22 1.57
N ILE A 61 -8.15 0.08 1.71
CA ILE A 61 -8.58 1.09 0.73
C ILE A 61 -7.94 0.81 -0.63
N SER A 62 -6.66 0.44 -0.67
CA SER A 62 -5.96 0.07 -1.89
C SER A 62 -6.60 -1.15 -2.57
N SER A 63 -6.94 -2.20 -1.80
CA SER A 63 -7.65 -3.38 -2.33
C SER A 63 -9.01 -3.02 -2.91
N ILE A 64 -9.81 -2.24 -2.17
CA ILE A 64 -11.14 -1.78 -2.62
C ILE A 64 -11.01 -0.94 -3.91
N LEU A 65 -10.02 -0.05 -3.98
CA LEU A 65 -9.78 0.77 -5.16
C LEU A 65 -9.35 -0.07 -6.36
N SER A 66 -8.54 -1.10 -6.15
CA SER A 66 -8.12 -2.05 -7.19
C SER A 66 -9.30 -2.87 -7.71
N GLU A 67 -10.08 -3.47 -6.82
CA GLU A 67 -11.29 -4.26 -7.12
C GLU A 67 -12.33 -3.45 -7.89
N ASN A 68 -12.52 -2.18 -7.51
CA ASN A 68 -13.52 -1.29 -8.12
C ASN A 68 -12.95 -0.37 -9.20
N SER A 69 -11.69 -0.57 -9.62
CA SER A 69 -10.97 0.33 -10.52
C SER A 69 -11.66 0.50 -11.87
N HIS A 70 -12.21 -0.59 -12.44
CA HIS A 70 -12.94 -0.56 -13.71
C HIS A 70 -14.16 0.36 -13.66
N ILE A 71 -14.91 0.26 -12.57
CA ILE A 71 -16.09 1.07 -12.30
C ILE A 71 -15.70 2.54 -12.11
N LEU A 72 -14.73 2.81 -11.23
CA LEU A 72 -14.34 4.16 -10.84
C LEU A 72 -13.68 4.94 -11.99
N LYS A 73 -13.00 4.26 -12.92
CA LYS A 73 -12.46 4.87 -14.15
C LYS A 73 -13.56 5.31 -15.12
N LYS A 74 -14.70 4.60 -15.16
CA LYS A 74 -15.83 4.92 -16.04
C LYS A 74 -16.73 6.01 -15.45
N THR A 75 -16.79 6.13 -14.12
CA THR A 75 -17.58 7.16 -13.45
C THR A 75 -16.91 8.53 -13.59
N ASN A 76 -17.60 9.47 -14.22
CA ASN A 76 -17.17 10.87 -14.26
C ASN A 76 -17.92 11.67 -13.19
N VAL A 77 -17.17 12.31 -12.30
CA VAL A 77 -17.73 13.07 -11.19
C VAL A 77 -18.01 14.48 -11.67
N TYR A 78 -19.29 14.80 -11.88
CA TYR A 78 -19.76 16.15 -12.16
C TYR A 78 -20.67 16.65 -11.04
N PRO A 79 -20.66 17.96 -10.76
CA PRO A 79 -21.61 18.54 -9.82
C PRO A 79 -23.04 18.41 -10.38
N LEU A 80 -23.98 18.09 -9.49
CA LEU A 80 -25.39 18.03 -9.84
C LEU A 80 -25.90 19.42 -10.29
N PRO A 81 -26.84 19.50 -11.25
CA PRO A 81 -27.36 20.77 -11.74
C PRO A 81 -28.04 21.64 -10.67
N ASN A 82 -28.45 21.06 -9.53
CA ASN A 82 -29.04 21.76 -8.39
C ASN A 82 -28.03 22.48 -7.46
N SER A 83 -26.72 22.34 -7.68
CA SER A 83 -25.69 22.91 -6.79
C SER A 83 -25.31 24.36 -7.13
N ASN A 84 -26.25 25.16 -7.66
CA ASN A 84 -26.00 26.48 -8.26
C ASN A 84 -25.14 27.47 -7.43
N PRO A 85 -25.19 27.55 -6.09
CA PRO A 85 -24.30 28.47 -5.36
C PRO A 85 -22.83 28.00 -5.27
N ILE A 86 -22.51 26.72 -5.55
CA ILE A 86 -21.16 26.14 -5.37
C ILE A 86 -20.31 26.24 -6.65
N LYS A 87 -20.94 26.49 -7.81
CA LYS A 87 -20.25 26.50 -9.13
C LYS A 87 -19.20 27.62 -9.28
N ASN A 88 -19.31 28.70 -8.52
CA ASN A 88 -18.41 29.85 -8.61
C ASN A 88 -17.30 29.85 -7.54
N GLU A 89 -17.24 28.82 -6.69
CA GLU A 89 -16.30 28.82 -5.58
C GLU A 89 -14.93 28.26 -6.00
N PRO A 90 -13.80 28.98 -5.78
CA PRO A 90 -12.46 28.44 -6.02
C PRO A 90 -12.17 27.20 -5.17
N LEU A 91 -12.88 27.03 -4.04
CA LEU A 91 -12.86 25.84 -3.21
C LEU A 91 -13.28 24.58 -3.99
N PHE A 92 -14.27 24.69 -4.88
CA PHE A 92 -14.77 23.56 -5.67
C PHE A 92 -13.71 23.01 -6.61
N ASN A 93 -13.01 23.91 -7.31
CA ASN A 93 -11.87 23.55 -8.16
C ASN A 93 -10.72 22.96 -7.35
N SER A 94 -10.54 23.38 -6.10
CA SER A 94 -9.56 22.79 -5.18
C SER A 94 -9.96 21.39 -4.70
N LEU A 95 -11.24 21.18 -4.35
CA LEU A 95 -11.76 19.90 -3.86
C LEU A 95 -11.80 18.80 -4.94
N LEU A 96 -12.14 19.16 -6.18
CA LEU A 96 -12.15 18.23 -7.31
C LEU A 96 -10.78 18.10 -8.00
N ARG A 97 -9.75 18.77 -7.48
CA ARG A 97 -8.41 18.72 -8.06
C ARG A 97 -7.85 17.30 -7.95
N LYS A 98 -7.50 16.72 -9.10
CA LYS A 98 -6.80 15.42 -9.19
C LYS A 98 -5.27 15.55 -9.15
N LYS A 99 -4.72 16.77 -9.19
CA LYS A 99 -3.27 16.98 -9.24
C LYS A 99 -2.65 16.64 -7.87
N PRO A 100 -1.63 15.75 -7.82
CA PRO A 100 -0.96 15.35 -6.59
C PRO A 100 -0.30 16.53 -5.87
N LEU A 101 0.08 16.29 -4.62
CA LEU A 101 0.86 17.26 -3.84
C LEU A 101 2.21 17.53 -4.51
N PRO A 102 2.76 18.76 -4.39
CA PRO A 102 4.01 19.12 -5.05
C PRO A 102 5.20 18.26 -4.62
N GLU A 103 5.25 17.83 -3.35
CA GLU A 103 6.28 16.92 -2.84
C GLU A 103 6.26 15.57 -3.56
N VAL A 104 5.06 15.01 -3.76
CA VAL A 104 4.88 13.74 -4.48
C VAL A 104 5.25 13.89 -5.95
N GLU A 105 4.94 15.04 -6.56
CA GLU A 105 5.36 15.34 -7.94
C GLU A 105 6.88 15.39 -8.07
N GLN A 106 7.57 15.94 -7.06
CA GLN A 106 9.04 15.94 -7.03
C GLN A 106 9.60 14.52 -6.91
N TRP A 107 9.07 13.68 -6.02
CA TRP A 107 9.54 12.30 -5.87
C TRP A 107 9.36 11.47 -7.14
N LEU A 108 8.29 11.71 -7.90
CA LEU A 108 8.10 11.08 -9.20
C LEU A 108 9.18 11.50 -10.19
N LYS A 109 9.47 12.81 -10.30
CA LYS A 109 10.53 13.33 -11.18
C LYS A 109 11.91 12.80 -10.79
N ASP A 110 12.20 12.75 -9.49
CA ASP A 110 13.46 12.20 -8.99
C ASP A 110 13.57 10.72 -9.37
N SER A 111 12.48 9.95 -9.22
CA SER A 111 12.45 8.53 -9.60
C SER A 111 12.64 8.33 -11.12
N ASP A 112 11.97 9.13 -11.94
CA ASP A 112 12.11 9.09 -13.41
C ASP A 112 13.56 9.42 -13.80
N SER A 113 14.17 10.42 -13.18
CA SER A 113 15.57 10.78 -13.44
C SER A 113 16.56 9.66 -13.07
N LEU A 114 16.29 8.94 -11.98
CA LEU A 114 17.10 7.78 -11.59
C LEU A 114 16.97 6.65 -12.62
N ILE A 115 15.76 6.40 -13.11
CA ILE A 115 15.51 5.41 -14.17
C ILE A 115 16.27 5.80 -15.45
N ASP A 116 16.18 7.06 -15.88
CA ASP A 116 16.88 7.56 -17.06
C ASP A 116 18.41 7.42 -16.92
N ASN A 117 18.96 7.72 -15.74
CA ASN A 117 20.39 7.53 -15.47
C ASN A 117 20.81 6.07 -15.56
N ILE A 118 20.00 5.14 -15.03
CA ILE A 118 20.25 3.70 -15.13
C ILE A 118 20.21 3.24 -16.60
N ILE A 119 19.22 3.70 -17.36
CA ILE A 119 19.08 3.38 -18.79
C ILE A 119 20.29 3.90 -19.58
N ASN A 120 20.71 5.13 -19.31
CA ASN A 120 21.85 5.75 -19.98
C ASN A 120 23.17 5.02 -19.67
N TYR A 121 23.40 4.66 -18.40
CA TYR A 121 24.56 3.87 -17.99
C TYR A 121 24.61 2.51 -18.70
N ASN A 122 23.50 1.79 -18.76
CA ASN A 122 23.42 0.48 -19.41
C ASN A 122 23.56 0.56 -20.94
N THR A 123 23.05 1.64 -21.54
CA THR A 123 23.16 1.90 -22.98
C THR A 123 24.60 2.14 -23.40
N ASN A 124 25.35 2.93 -22.61
CA ASN A 124 26.74 3.25 -22.89
C ASN A 124 27.71 2.06 -22.73
N ASN A 125 27.33 1.07 -21.93
CA ASN A 125 28.13 -0.13 -21.66
C ASN A 125 27.75 -1.35 -22.53
N SER A 126 26.73 -1.25 -23.39
CA SER A 126 26.29 -2.35 -24.25
C SER A 126 26.52 -2.05 -25.72
N ASN A 127 27.37 -2.85 -26.37
CA ASN A 127 27.71 -2.71 -27.79
C ASN A 127 26.63 -3.25 -28.75
N ASN A 128 25.46 -3.69 -28.26
CA ASN A 128 24.41 -4.31 -29.08
C ASN A 128 23.01 -3.68 -28.84
N PRO A 129 22.42 -2.98 -29.83
CA PRO A 129 21.14 -2.27 -29.69
C PRO A 129 19.93 -3.14 -29.32
N SER A 130 19.94 -4.43 -29.69
CA SER A 130 18.84 -5.37 -29.44
C SER A 130 18.75 -5.88 -28.00
N GLN A 131 19.81 -5.76 -27.20
CA GLN A 131 19.82 -6.12 -25.77
C GLN A 131 19.21 -5.03 -24.88
N ILE A 132 19.21 -3.78 -25.34
CA ILE A 132 18.78 -2.62 -24.56
C ILE A 132 17.25 -2.62 -24.38
N ALA A 133 16.49 -2.97 -25.42
CA ALA A 133 15.03 -3.09 -25.34
C ALA A 133 14.57 -4.33 -24.54
N SER A 134 15.39 -5.38 -24.49
CA SER A 134 15.13 -6.60 -23.74
C SER A 134 15.46 -6.46 -22.25
N LEU A 135 16.51 -5.73 -21.87
CA LEU A 135 16.84 -5.45 -20.46
C LEU A 135 15.73 -4.67 -19.73
N ASN A 136 15.04 -3.76 -20.41
CA ASN A 136 13.99 -2.92 -19.81
C ASN A 136 12.68 -3.67 -19.48
N ASN A 137 12.42 -4.82 -20.11
CA ASN A 137 11.17 -5.59 -19.94
C ASN A 137 11.36 -7.02 -19.40
N ILE A 138 12.58 -7.56 -19.37
CA ILE A 138 12.80 -9.01 -19.12
C ILE A 138 13.18 -9.33 -17.67
N ASN A 139 13.64 -8.37 -16.86
CA ASN A 139 14.02 -8.66 -15.48
C ASN A 139 12.82 -8.66 -14.51
N ASN A 140 11.85 -7.77 -14.66
CA ASN A 140 10.72 -7.69 -13.72
C ASN A 140 9.95 -9.01 -13.60
N ASN A 141 9.64 -9.68 -14.72
CA ASN A 141 8.91 -10.96 -14.67
C ASN A 141 9.74 -12.10 -14.05
N LYS A 142 11.06 -12.09 -14.23
CA LYS A 142 11.95 -13.10 -13.62
C LYS A 142 12.15 -12.83 -12.13
N ASP A 143 12.30 -11.57 -11.77
CA ASP A 143 12.45 -11.10 -10.39
C ASP A 143 11.15 -11.33 -9.60
N ASP A 144 9.99 -11.08 -10.21
CA ASP A 144 8.67 -11.39 -9.62
C ASP A 144 8.50 -12.90 -9.40
N ALA A 145 8.92 -13.73 -10.35
CA ALA A 145 8.92 -15.18 -10.20
C ALA A 145 9.87 -15.64 -9.08
N PHE A 146 11.03 -14.98 -8.93
CA PHE A 146 11.97 -15.24 -7.85
C PHE A 146 11.40 -14.83 -6.48
N ILE A 147 10.78 -13.66 -6.36
CA ILE A 147 10.12 -13.21 -5.13
C ILE A 147 9.03 -14.19 -4.73
N LEU A 148 8.21 -14.64 -5.70
CA LEU A 148 7.17 -15.64 -5.46
C LEU A 148 7.76 -16.98 -5.00
N TRP A 149 8.88 -17.41 -5.59
CA TRP A 149 9.60 -18.60 -5.15
C TRP A 149 10.10 -18.46 -3.70
N CYS A 150 10.76 -17.35 -3.36
CA CYS A 150 11.24 -17.05 -2.00
C CYS A 150 10.09 -17.09 -0.99
N PHE A 151 8.95 -16.47 -1.33
CA PHE A 151 7.76 -16.47 -0.46
C PHE A 151 7.21 -17.89 -0.23
N ASN A 152 7.15 -18.71 -1.29
CA ASN A 152 6.67 -20.09 -1.19
C ASN A 152 7.60 -20.96 -0.35
N GLU A 153 8.92 -20.80 -0.51
CA GLU A 153 9.91 -21.53 0.25
C GLU A 153 9.87 -21.15 1.74
N LEU A 154 9.76 -19.85 2.04
CA LEU A 154 9.55 -19.38 3.41
C LEU A 154 8.28 -19.95 4.03
N LYS A 155 7.16 -19.96 3.30
CA LYS A 155 5.90 -20.54 3.79
C LYS A 155 6.01 -22.03 4.05
N LYS A 156 6.82 -22.76 3.27
CA LYS A 156 7.10 -24.18 3.47
C LYS A 156 7.90 -24.40 4.74
N ASN A 157 8.96 -23.61 4.94
CA ASN A 157 9.79 -23.66 6.13
C ASN A 157 9.01 -23.29 7.40
N VAL A 158 8.21 -22.22 7.37
CA VAL A 158 7.34 -21.82 8.50
C VAL A 158 6.38 -22.95 8.90
N LYS A 159 5.87 -23.75 7.96
CA LYS A 159 5.02 -24.91 8.28
C LYS A 159 5.79 -26.07 8.92
N ASN A 160 7.08 -26.19 8.64
CA ASN A 160 7.93 -27.22 9.24
C ASN A 160 8.26 -26.93 10.71
N TYR A 161 8.08 -25.68 11.16
CA TYR A 161 8.25 -25.29 12.55
C TYR A 161 6.89 -25.20 13.25
N LYS A 162 6.78 -25.82 14.43
CA LYS A 162 5.72 -25.51 15.39
C LYS A 162 6.24 -24.39 16.29
N PHE A 163 5.62 -23.21 16.20
CA PHE A 163 6.04 -22.02 16.97
C PHE A 163 5.37 -21.89 18.34
N PHE A 164 4.29 -22.65 18.59
CA PHE A 164 3.46 -22.56 19.80
C PHE A 164 3.36 -23.90 20.55
N ASP A 165 4.34 -24.78 20.35
CA ASP A 165 4.50 -26.03 21.10
C ASP A 165 5.69 -25.83 22.05
N ASP A 166 5.64 -26.38 23.27
CA ASP A 166 6.67 -26.13 24.30
C ASP A 166 8.06 -26.66 23.91
N PHE A 167 8.12 -27.50 22.87
CA PHE A 167 9.32 -28.08 22.29
C PHE A 167 9.33 -27.96 20.77
N THR A 168 10.51 -27.74 20.20
CA THR A 168 10.67 -27.82 18.74
C THR A 168 10.48 -29.26 18.26
N GLN A 169 9.99 -29.48 17.03
CA GLN A 169 9.85 -30.84 16.47
C GLN A 169 11.19 -31.61 16.47
N GLN A 170 12.31 -30.89 16.40
CA GLN A 170 13.66 -31.46 16.47
C GLN A 170 13.99 -32.02 17.86
N GLU A 171 13.55 -31.35 18.93
CA GLU A 171 13.69 -31.83 20.32
C GLU A 171 12.79 -33.02 20.62
N HIS A 172 11.58 -33.05 20.05
CA HIS A 172 10.66 -34.18 20.16
C HIS A 172 11.20 -35.45 19.47
N LEU A 173 11.87 -35.29 18.33
CA LEU A 173 12.54 -36.38 17.61
C LEU A 173 13.79 -36.87 18.35
N SER A 174 14.58 -35.99 18.98
CA SER A 174 15.71 -36.42 19.81
C SER A 174 15.29 -37.10 21.12
N GLY A 175 14.19 -36.65 21.74
CA GLY A 175 13.66 -37.26 22.96
C GLY A 175 13.11 -38.67 22.75
N GLN A 176 12.41 -38.92 21.64
CA GLN A 176 11.93 -40.28 21.31
C GLN A 176 13.08 -41.26 21.00
N VAL A 177 14.20 -40.79 20.44
CA VAL A 177 15.36 -41.65 20.15
C VAL A 177 16.10 -42.05 21.43
N GLU A 178 16.04 -41.25 22.50
CA GLU A 178 16.60 -41.61 23.81
C GLU A 178 15.72 -42.59 24.59
N GLU A 179 14.39 -42.53 24.47
CA GLU A 179 13.48 -43.50 25.11
C GLU A 179 13.54 -44.90 24.46
N ILE A 180 13.83 -45.00 23.17
CA ILE A 180 13.99 -46.31 22.48
C ILE A 180 15.34 -46.98 22.79
N LYS A 181 16.29 -46.25 23.40
CA LYS A 181 17.63 -46.76 23.76
C LYS A 181 17.78 -47.13 25.25
N LYS A 182 16.73 -47.00 26.06
CA LYS A 182 16.67 -47.52 27.44
C LYS A 182 15.82 -48.79 27.50
#